data_AF-A0A225V0Y2-F1
#
_entry.id   AF-A0A225V0Y2-F1
#
_cell.length_a   1.000
_cell.length_b   1.000
_cell.length_c   1.000
_cell.angle_alpha   90.00
_cell.angle_beta   90.00
_cell.angle_gamma   90.00
#
_symmetry.space_group_name_H-M   'P 1'
#
loop_
_entity.id
_entity.type
_entity.pdbx_description
1 polymer ?
#
loop_
_entity_poly.entity_id
_entity_poly.type
_entity_poly.pdbx_seq_one_letter_code
_entity_poly.pdbx_strand_id
1 'polypeptide(L)'
;MNNATAIDTDLRQRKPSPPSLRTDLPFVASNAAEAFSKRRLRLYDAVNVADKRNNEERIGFSGLSKFVENQSVKVFLKMGTNPSELFTRLRLAKDGVKLDDNPVFIRWLQYVYQYREKSLKSFYDEEIVDLLRNSKSDDELVTLFHNLRQVPEMKNLADKLQRTLLWISPTSNQMMNEVWLKNKQTPEEVFKILNLRDGPLDVENKVFLDWLRYTEFYRAEKGINSFSELQTMHYLLETVPMIEAKYGAVFQTLKEIPELKKLAESMQTSLFQRSTHVLKTDPKKFGNLLASPREWQSILDLPKHDPNFQTLEAYTLKYAKDFGGDAVLEKVKRLFARNDLEAAVAAAMKAS
;
A
#
# COMPACT_ATOMS: atom_id res chain seq x y z
N MET A 1 -23.24 -43.11 -57.64
CA MET A 1 -21.95 -42.41 -57.79
C MET A 1 -21.81 -41.46 -56.60
N ASN A 2 -20.75 -41.71 -55.81
CA ASN A 2 -20.00 -40.80 -54.92
C ASN A 2 -20.12 -39.31 -55.31
N ASN A 3 -20.01 -38.31 -54.44
CA ASN A 3 -19.53 -38.12 -53.07
C ASN A 3 -19.95 -36.69 -52.67
N ALA A 4 -20.13 -36.41 -51.37
CA ALA A 4 -19.56 -35.23 -50.67
C ALA A 4 -20.39 -34.82 -49.43
N THR A 5 -19.92 -35.34 -48.28
CA THR A 5 -19.61 -34.59 -47.05
C THR A 5 -20.68 -33.69 -46.41
N ALA A 6 -21.31 -34.26 -45.39
CA ALA A 6 -21.62 -33.58 -44.13
C ALA A 6 -20.32 -33.20 -43.41
N ILE A 7 -20.32 -32.07 -42.67
CA ILE A 7 -19.72 -31.95 -41.34
C ILE A 7 -20.43 -30.79 -40.63
N ASP A 8 -21.00 -31.17 -39.49
CA ASP A 8 -21.63 -30.41 -38.44
C ASP A 8 -20.55 -29.61 -37.69
N THR A 9 -20.68 -28.29 -37.64
CA THR A 9 -19.81 -27.41 -36.83
C THR A 9 -20.46 -27.12 -35.49
N ASP A 10 -20.35 -28.06 -34.55
CA ASP A 10 -20.34 -27.77 -33.12
C ASP A 10 -18.88 -27.73 -32.64
N LEU A 11 -18.32 -26.52 -32.55
CA LEU A 11 -17.06 -26.26 -31.87
C LEU A 11 -17.30 -25.17 -30.82
N ARG A 12 -17.78 -25.62 -29.65
CA ARG A 12 -17.52 -24.95 -28.37
C ARG A 12 -16.01 -24.81 -28.16
N GLN A 13 -15.42 -23.74 -28.67
CA GLN A 13 -14.10 -23.30 -28.22
C GLN A 13 -14.25 -22.61 -26.86
N ARG A 14 -13.97 -23.39 -25.81
CA ARG A 14 -13.64 -22.89 -24.48
C ARG A 14 -12.45 -21.92 -24.60
N LYS A 15 -12.69 -20.62 -24.38
CA LYS A 15 -11.60 -19.69 -24.11
C LYS A 15 -10.91 -20.11 -22.81
N PRO A 16 -9.57 -20.24 -22.77
CA PRO A 16 -8.87 -20.47 -21.52
C PRO A 16 -9.02 -19.25 -20.63
N SER A 17 -9.51 -19.45 -19.40
CA SER A 17 -9.49 -18.45 -18.34
C SER A 17 -8.04 -18.01 -18.08
N PRO A 18 -7.78 -16.72 -17.82
CA PRO A 18 -6.44 -16.25 -17.50
C PRO A 18 -5.95 -16.93 -16.22
N PRO A 19 -4.65 -17.28 -16.11
CA PRO A 19 -4.12 -17.91 -14.90
C PRO A 19 -4.32 -16.96 -13.73
N SER A 20 -5.05 -17.44 -12.72
CA SER A 20 -5.06 -16.83 -11.40
C SER A 20 -3.63 -16.80 -10.88
N LEU A 21 -3.02 -15.62 -10.83
CA LEU A 21 -1.78 -15.39 -10.10
C LEU A 21 -2.11 -15.42 -8.60
N ARG A 22 -2.39 -16.62 -8.09
CA ARG A 22 -2.01 -16.96 -6.72
C ARG A 22 -0.49 -17.00 -6.72
N THR A 23 0.15 -15.94 -6.26
CA THR A 23 1.54 -16.02 -5.80
C THR A 23 1.59 -16.77 -4.47
N ASP A 24 1.25 -18.05 -4.51
CA ASP A 24 1.69 -19.00 -3.50
C ASP A 24 3.11 -19.39 -3.92
N LEU A 25 4.10 -18.58 -3.54
CA LEU A 25 5.49 -19.02 -3.60
C LEU A 25 5.71 -20.01 -2.45
N PRO A 26 5.96 -21.30 -2.72
CA PRO A 26 6.37 -22.22 -1.67
C PRO A 26 7.74 -21.78 -1.13
N PHE A 27 7.79 -21.59 0.18
CA PHE A 27 9.00 -21.28 0.94
C PHE A 27 10.05 -22.38 0.73
N VAL A 28 11.06 -22.13 -0.10
CA VAL A 28 12.32 -22.88 -0.09
C VAL A 28 13.28 -22.17 0.87
N ALA A 29 13.07 -22.30 2.19
CA ALA A 29 13.96 -21.67 3.17
C ALA A 29 14.15 -22.48 4.47
N SER A 30 14.08 -23.81 4.40
CA SER A 30 14.47 -24.68 5.53
C SER A 30 15.94 -24.44 5.94
N ASN A 31 16.87 -24.48 4.99
CA ASN A 31 18.30 -24.55 5.33
C ASN A 31 18.93 -23.16 5.57
N ALA A 32 18.48 -22.14 4.84
CA ALA A 32 19.00 -20.78 4.98
C ALA A 32 18.52 -20.11 6.27
N ALA A 33 17.24 -20.25 6.61
CA ALA A 33 16.68 -19.71 7.85
C ALA A 33 17.28 -20.39 9.09
N GLU A 34 17.57 -21.69 9.01
CA GLU A 34 18.20 -22.45 10.10
C GLU A 34 19.68 -22.05 10.31
N ALA A 35 20.42 -21.83 9.22
CA ALA A 35 21.79 -21.31 9.28
C ALA A 35 21.85 -19.86 9.80
N PHE A 36 20.92 -19.01 9.39
CA PHE A 36 20.81 -17.62 9.85
C PHE A 36 20.44 -17.54 11.33
N SER A 37 19.47 -18.36 11.78
CA SER A 37 19.07 -18.48 13.19
C SER A 37 20.25 -18.91 14.08
N LYS A 38 21.03 -19.90 13.64
CA LYS A 38 22.25 -20.37 14.35
C LYS A 38 23.34 -19.30 14.44
N ARG A 39 23.47 -18.42 13.44
CA ARG A 39 24.45 -17.32 13.47
C ARG A 39 24.05 -16.22 14.45
N ARG A 40 22.76 -15.83 14.48
CA ARG A 40 22.25 -14.87 15.47
C ARG A 40 22.25 -15.42 16.89
N LEU A 41 22.00 -16.71 17.07
CA LEU A 41 22.06 -17.37 18.38
C LEU A 41 23.46 -17.25 19.01
N ARG A 42 24.53 -17.51 18.24
CA ARG A 42 25.92 -17.35 18.72
C ARG A 42 26.23 -15.92 19.18
N LEU A 43 25.64 -14.92 18.54
CA LEU A 43 25.77 -13.51 18.94
C LEU A 43 24.97 -13.21 20.21
N TYR A 44 23.74 -13.73 20.33
CA TYR A 44 22.88 -13.54 21.51
C TYR A 44 23.45 -14.23 22.76
N ASP A 45 23.98 -15.44 22.63
CA ASP A 45 24.62 -16.16 23.73
C ASP A 45 25.87 -15.43 24.22
N ALA A 46 26.68 -14.88 23.31
CA ALA A 46 27.86 -14.10 23.67
C ALA A 46 27.52 -12.82 24.46
N VAL A 47 26.41 -12.16 24.12
CA VAL A 47 25.96 -10.92 24.80
C VAL A 47 25.38 -11.23 26.19
N ASN A 48 24.62 -12.33 26.34
CA ASN A 48 23.96 -12.67 27.60
C ASN A 48 24.84 -13.44 28.60
N VAL A 49 26.00 -13.97 28.19
CA VAL A 49 27.00 -14.52 29.12
C VAL A 49 27.57 -13.43 30.05
N ALA A 50 27.50 -12.16 29.67
CA ALA A 50 28.00 -11.04 30.47
C ALA A 50 27.09 -10.65 31.66
N ASP A 51 25.81 -11.05 31.69
CA ASP A 51 24.81 -10.53 32.64
C ASP A 51 24.24 -11.59 33.62
N LYS A 52 25.02 -12.63 33.91
CA LYS A 52 24.59 -13.74 34.78
C LYS A 52 24.65 -13.39 36.27
N ARG A 53 23.63 -12.71 36.78
CA ARG A 53 23.15 -12.90 38.17
C ARG A 53 21.64 -12.69 38.25
N ASN A 54 20.88 -13.78 38.23
CA ASN A 54 19.79 -14.07 39.18
C ASN A 54 19.00 -15.33 38.74
N ASN A 55 18.92 -16.27 39.67
CA ASN A 55 18.24 -17.57 39.53
C ASN A 55 16.75 -17.39 39.81
N GLU A 56 15.90 -17.52 38.78
CA GLU A 56 14.48 -17.89 38.96
C GLU A 56 14.01 -18.77 37.79
N GLU A 57 13.84 -20.06 38.08
CA GLU A 57 13.35 -21.10 37.17
C GLU A 57 11.90 -20.85 36.71
N ARG A 58 11.72 -20.72 35.40
CA ARG A 58 10.58 -21.21 34.60
C ARG A 58 10.93 -20.90 33.14
N ILE A 59 11.31 -21.97 32.43
CA ILE A 59 12.18 -21.98 31.23
C ILE A 59 13.55 -21.35 31.54
N GLY A 60 14.41 -22.11 32.23
CA GLY A 60 15.83 -21.75 32.33
C GLY A 60 16.45 -21.58 30.94
N PHE A 61 17.61 -20.93 30.84
CA PHE A 61 18.35 -20.69 29.60
C PHE A 61 18.37 -21.89 28.62
N SER A 62 18.44 -23.11 29.17
CA SER A 62 18.34 -24.39 28.43
C SER A 62 17.04 -24.54 27.61
N GLY A 63 15.89 -24.12 28.14
CA GLY A 63 14.60 -24.21 27.45
C GLY A 63 14.42 -23.15 26.35
N LEU A 64 15.00 -21.96 26.53
CA LEU A 64 15.03 -20.91 25.49
C LEU A 64 15.95 -21.32 24.34
N SER A 65 17.14 -21.84 24.64
CA SER A 65 18.06 -22.43 23.66
C SER A 65 17.37 -23.56 22.87
N LYS A 66 16.71 -24.51 23.52
CA LYS A 66 15.94 -25.58 22.86
C LYS A 66 14.78 -25.08 21.99
N PHE A 67 14.16 -23.95 22.35
CA PHE A 67 13.11 -23.32 21.55
C PHE A 67 13.66 -22.69 20.27
N VAL A 68 14.76 -21.97 20.39
CA VAL A 68 15.46 -21.39 19.23
C VAL A 68 16.01 -22.50 18.31
N GLU A 69 16.50 -23.60 18.89
CA GLU A 69 17.01 -24.78 18.16
C GLU A 69 15.92 -25.71 17.58
N ASN A 70 14.66 -25.28 17.50
CA ASN A 70 13.55 -25.98 16.84
C ASN A 70 13.07 -27.28 17.53
N GLN A 71 13.69 -27.71 18.62
CA GLN A 71 13.31 -28.95 19.30
C GLN A 71 11.91 -28.86 19.94
N SER A 72 11.59 -27.73 20.57
CA SER A 72 10.30 -27.55 21.24
C SER A 72 9.19 -26.96 20.36
N VAL A 73 9.52 -26.29 19.24
CA VAL A 73 8.53 -25.74 18.28
C VAL A 73 7.59 -26.84 17.76
N LYS A 74 8.14 -28.00 17.36
CA LYS A 74 7.33 -29.14 16.88
C LYS A 74 6.38 -29.65 17.95
N VAL A 75 6.80 -29.63 19.22
CA VAL A 75 5.98 -30.09 20.35
C VAL A 75 4.84 -29.11 20.61
N PHE A 76 5.12 -27.80 20.67
CA PHE A 76 4.09 -26.77 20.86
C PHE A 76 3.07 -26.75 19.72
N LEU A 77 3.51 -26.93 18.47
CA LEU A 77 2.61 -27.04 17.32
C LEU A 77 1.70 -28.27 17.41
N LYS A 78 2.24 -29.43 17.83
CA LYS A 78 1.43 -30.64 18.05
C LYS A 78 0.41 -30.47 19.17
N MET A 79 0.77 -29.74 20.21
CA MET A 79 -0.14 -29.44 21.33
C MET A 79 -1.12 -28.30 21.01
N GLY A 80 -0.98 -27.62 19.87
CA GLY A 80 -1.80 -26.48 19.50
C GLY A 80 -1.68 -25.31 20.49
N THR A 81 -0.51 -25.12 21.11
CA THR A 81 -0.30 -24.08 22.12
C THR A 81 -0.61 -22.70 21.53
N ASN A 82 -1.50 -21.94 22.17
CA ASN A 82 -1.89 -20.63 21.67
C ASN A 82 -0.68 -19.67 21.61
N PRO A 83 -0.50 -18.86 20.55
CA PRO A 83 0.65 -17.98 20.45
C PRO A 83 0.77 -16.95 21.58
N SER A 84 -0.34 -16.39 22.08
CA SER A 84 -0.34 -15.49 23.25
C SER A 84 0.15 -16.18 24.50
N GLU A 85 -0.29 -17.42 24.73
CA GLU A 85 0.18 -18.21 25.86
C GLU A 85 1.68 -18.49 25.76
N LEU A 86 2.16 -18.84 24.56
CA LEU A 86 3.58 -19.08 24.34
C LEU A 86 4.40 -17.79 24.49
N PHE A 87 3.88 -16.64 24.05
CA PHE A 87 4.51 -15.33 24.23
C PHE A 87 4.79 -15.04 25.72
N THR A 88 3.78 -15.27 26.57
CA THR A 88 3.89 -15.12 28.03
C THR A 88 4.85 -16.13 28.64
N ARG A 89 4.78 -17.40 28.23
CA ARG A 89 5.70 -18.46 28.72
C ARG A 89 7.16 -18.14 28.37
N LEU A 90 7.42 -17.55 27.21
CA LEU A 90 8.74 -17.10 26.77
C LEU A 90 9.20 -15.79 27.43
N ARG A 91 8.36 -15.18 28.29
CA ARG A 91 8.64 -13.93 29.01
C ARG A 91 9.00 -12.76 28.07
N LEU A 92 8.41 -12.74 26.86
CA LEU A 92 8.69 -11.72 25.84
C LEU A 92 8.07 -10.35 26.18
N ALA A 93 7.08 -10.32 27.07
CA ALA A 93 6.46 -9.09 27.59
C ALA A 93 7.16 -8.53 28.84
N LYS A 94 8.26 -9.16 29.32
CA LYS A 94 8.90 -8.75 30.57
C LYS A 94 9.61 -7.39 30.38
N ASP A 95 9.47 -6.51 31.37
CA ASP A 95 10.13 -5.20 31.39
C ASP A 95 11.64 -5.33 31.17
N GLY A 96 12.20 -4.41 30.37
CA GLY A 96 13.61 -4.40 29.99
C GLY A 96 13.99 -5.43 28.91
N VAL A 97 13.09 -6.33 28.50
CA VAL A 97 13.35 -7.21 27.36
C VAL A 97 13.35 -6.38 26.07
N LYS A 98 14.51 -6.36 25.41
CA LYS A 98 14.65 -5.84 24.06
C LYS A 98 14.19 -6.90 23.06
N LEU A 99 13.24 -6.52 22.20
CA LEU A 99 12.69 -7.42 21.17
C LEU A 99 13.44 -7.30 19.84
N ASP A 100 14.08 -6.15 19.58
CA ASP A 100 14.93 -5.99 18.38
C ASP A 100 16.05 -7.02 18.41
N ASP A 101 16.21 -7.74 17.30
CA ASP A 101 17.21 -8.80 17.13
C ASP A 101 17.16 -9.94 18.15
N ASN A 102 16.08 -10.03 18.93
CA ASN A 102 15.90 -11.10 19.91
C ASN A 102 15.54 -12.41 19.17
N PRO A 103 16.43 -13.43 19.19
CA PRO A 103 16.20 -14.67 18.46
C PRO A 103 15.00 -15.46 18.99
N VAL A 104 14.66 -15.31 20.28
CA VAL A 104 13.46 -15.94 20.87
C VAL A 104 12.20 -15.29 20.30
N PHE A 105 12.17 -13.96 20.19
CA PHE A 105 11.04 -13.23 19.60
C PHE A 105 10.85 -13.55 18.12
N ILE A 106 11.93 -13.53 17.33
CA ILE A 106 11.91 -13.92 15.91
C ILE A 106 11.41 -15.36 15.77
N ARG A 107 11.86 -16.27 16.65
CA ARG A 107 11.40 -17.66 16.65
C ARG A 107 9.92 -17.77 17.03
N TRP A 108 9.44 -16.93 17.94
CA TRP A 108 8.02 -16.87 18.29
C TRP A 108 7.17 -16.36 17.11
N LEU A 109 7.63 -15.36 16.35
CA LEU A 109 6.94 -14.93 15.11
C LEU A 109 6.90 -16.05 14.06
N GLN A 110 7.98 -16.82 13.91
CA GLN A 110 7.99 -18.02 13.05
C GLN A 110 7.04 -19.11 13.55
N TYR A 111 6.87 -19.24 14.86
CA TYR A 111 5.88 -20.14 15.46
C TYR A 111 4.46 -19.68 15.12
N VAL A 112 4.16 -18.38 15.25
CA VAL A 112 2.85 -17.80 14.88
C VAL A 112 2.49 -18.14 13.44
N TYR A 113 3.45 -18.00 12.51
CA TYR A 113 3.25 -18.36 11.11
C TYR A 113 2.89 -19.85 10.93
N GLN A 114 3.68 -20.76 11.52
CA GLN A 114 3.40 -22.20 11.46
C GLN A 114 2.11 -22.61 12.17
N TYR A 115 1.74 -21.88 13.23
CA TYR A 115 0.50 -22.09 13.97
C TYR A 115 -0.72 -21.76 13.08
N ARG A 116 -0.67 -20.62 12.38
CA ARG A 116 -1.71 -20.19 11.42
C ARG A 116 -1.90 -21.20 10.28
N GLU A 117 -0.83 -21.80 9.77
CA GLU A 117 -0.90 -22.80 8.69
C GLU A 117 -1.53 -24.14 9.12
N LYS A 118 -1.38 -24.54 10.39
CA LYS A 118 -1.75 -25.88 10.86
C LYS A 118 -3.09 -25.96 11.61
N SER A 119 -3.70 -24.83 11.99
CA SER A 119 -4.76 -24.79 13.00
C SER A 119 -6.15 -24.43 12.45
N LEU A 120 -7.21 -24.94 13.11
CA LEU A 120 -8.62 -24.52 12.95
C LEU A 120 -8.95 -23.21 13.71
N LYS A 121 -8.00 -22.67 14.49
CA LYS A 121 -8.14 -21.43 15.27
C LYS A 121 -7.26 -20.34 14.67
N SER A 122 -7.87 -19.18 14.40
CA SER A 122 -7.17 -18.02 13.86
C SER A 122 -6.31 -17.32 14.92
N PHE A 123 -5.21 -16.73 14.45
CA PHE A 123 -4.42 -15.76 15.21
C PHE A 123 -4.02 -14.66 14.24
N TYR A 124 -4.50 -13.44 14.40
CA TYR A 124 -4.37 -12.36 13.42
C TYR A 124 -3.20 -11.42 13.72
N ASP A 125 -2.93 -10.47 12.82
CA ASP A 125 -1.82 -9.52 12.99
C ASP A 125 -2.13 -8.50 14.09
N GLU A 126 -3.41 -8.16 14.27
CA GLU A 126 -3.93 -7.34 15.37
C GLU A 126 -3.60 -7.96 16.73
N GLU A 127 -3.73 -9.28 16.87
CA GLU A 127 -3.40 -9.98 18.12
C GLU A 127 -1.89 -9.93 18.44
N ILE A 128 -1.02 -9.89 17.41
CA ILE A 128 0.42 -9.66 17.62
C ILE A 128 0.63 -8.25 18.16
N VAL A 129 0.02 -7.24 17.52
CA VAL A 129 0.17 -5.84 17.91
C VAL A 129 -0.35 -5.60 19.33
N ASP A 130 -1.55 -6.10 19.64
CA ASP A 130 -2.15 -5.96 20.97
C ASP A 130 -1.30 -6.60 22.08
N LEU A 131 -0.73 -7.79 21.82
CA LEU A 131 0.19 -8.42 22.76
C LEU A 131 1.41 -7.56 23.06
N LEU A 132 1.99 -6.96 22.03
CA LEU A 132 3.19 -6.14 22.16
C LEU A 132 2.88 -4.82 22.88
N ARG A 133 1.74 -4.18 22.57
CA ARG A 133 1.28 -2.93 23.20
C ARG A 133 1.04 -3.02 24.70
N ASN A 134 0.89 -4.23 25.25
CA ASN A 134 0.82 -4.43 26.70
C ASN A 134 2.11 -4.06 27.44
N SER A 135 3.25 -3.97 26.74
CA SER A 135 4.57 -3.75 27.34
C SER A 135 5.46 -2.77 26.55
N LYS A 136 4.98 -2.29 25.40
CA LYS A 136 5.72 -1.43 24.47
C LYS A 136 4.88 -0.26 24.03
N SER A 137 5.48 0.92 23.95
CA SER A 137 4.84 2.10 23.37
C SER A 137 4.77 2.00 21.85
N ASP A 138 3.90 2.78 21.22
CA ASP A 138 3.75 2.76 19.77
C ASP A 138 5.05 3.20 19.05
N ASP A 139 5.88 4.07 19.64
CA ASP A 139 7.19 4.46 19.07
C ASP A 139 8.21 3.31 19.09
N GLU A 140 8.22 2.50 20.15
CA GLU A 140 9.02 1.28 20.23
C GLU A 140 8.56 0.28 19.16
N LEU A 141 7.24 0.15 18.94
CA LEU A 141 6.69 -0.78 17.96
C LEU A 141 6.95 -0.38 16.51
N VAL A 142 6.83 0.91 16.19
CA VAL A 142 7.21 1.45 14.87
C VAL A 142 8.67 1.10 14.57
N THR A 143 9.57 1.34 15.53
CA THR A 143 11.00 1.04 15.40
C THR A 143 11.24 -0.46 15.25
N LEU A 144 10.60 -1.27 16.10
CA LEU A 144 10.71 -2.73 16.09
C LEU A 144 10.27 -3.32 14.75
N PHE A 145 9.12 -2.91 14.22
CA PHE A 145 8.60 -3.44 12.97
C PHE A 145 9.46 -3.03 11.78
N HIS A 146 9.98 -1.80 11.76
CA HIS A 146 10.95 -1.40 10.73
C HIS A 146 12.25 -2.22 10.82
N ASN A 147 12.76 -2.49 12.02
CA ASN A 147 13.96 -3.31 12.21
C ASN A 147 13.74 -4.78 11.78
N LEU A 148 12.58 -5.36 12.13
CA LEU A 148 12.20 -6.70 11.68
C LEU A 148 12.21 -6.82 10.16
N ARG A 149 11.87 -5.75 9.45
CA ARG A 149 11.88 -5.73 7.98
C ARG A 149 13.27 -5.96 7.37
N GLN A 150 14.33 -5.69 8.12
CA GLN A 150 15.72 -5.95 7.71
C GLN A 150 16.08 -7.44 7.81
N VAL A 151 15.25 -8.26 8.47
CA VAL A 151 15.36 -9.72 8.45
C VAL A 151 14.61 -10.23 7.22
N PRO A 152 15.30 -10.83 6.23
CA PRO A 152 14.68 -11.19 4.95
C PRO A 152 13.42 -12.04 5.08
N GLU A 153 13.42 -13.01 6.00
CA GLU A 153 12.28 -13.91 6.23
C GLU A 153 11.11 -13.23 6.97
N MET A 154 11.32 -12.04 7.55
CA MET A 154 10.30 -11.29 8.29
C MET A 154 9.77 -10.09 7.51
N LYS A 155 10.38 -9.70 6.37
CA LYS A 155 9.99 -8.50 5.61
C LYS A 155 8.48 -8.39 5.39
N ASN A 156 7.85 -9.44 4.86
CA ASN A 156 6.42 -9.42 4.56
C ASN A 156 5.53 -9.32 5.81
N LEU A 157 5.94 -9.95 6.91
CA LEU A 157 5.22 -9.85 8.19
C LEU A 157 5.41 -8.47 8.82
N ALA A 158 6.63 -7.92 8.77
CA ALA A 158 6.93 -6.58 9.24
C ALA A 158 6.16 -5.50 8.48
N ASP A 159 6.00 -5.63 7.16
CA ASP A 159 5.17 -4.73 6.37
C ASP A 159 3.69 -4.82 6.79
N LYS A 160 3.18 -6.03 7.05
CA LYS A 160 1.82 -6.24 7.60
C LYS A 160 1.65 -5.58 8.96
N LEU A 161 2.58 -5.82 9.90
CA LEU A 161 2.52 -5.26 11.25
C LEU A 161 2.61 -3.73 11.27
N GLN A 162 3.38 -3.12 10.37
CA GLN A 162 3.38 -1.65 10.20
C GLN A 162 2.00 -1.15 9.76
N ARG A 163 1.36 -1.79 8.78
CA ARG A 163 0.00 -1.42 8.34
C ARG A 163 -1.04 -1.62 9.43
N THR A 164 -0.96 -2.74 10.16
CA THR A 164 -1.84 -3.02 11.29
C THR A 164 -1.67 -1.96 12.38
N LEU A 165 -0.44 -1.57 12.71
CA LEU A 165 -0.19 -0.52 13.70
C LEU A 165 -0.76 0.84 13.28
N LEU A 166 -0.60 1.23 12.01
CA LEU A 166 -1.19 2.45 11.46
C LEU A 166 -2.72 2.45 11.55
N TRP A 167 -3.35 1.28 11.36
CA TRP A 167 -4.79 1.13 11.48
C TRP A 167 -5.28 1.19 12.94
N ILE A 168 -4.61 0.50 13.86
CA ILE A 168 -5.00 0.43 15.28
C ILE A 168 -4.65 1.73 16.03
N SER A 169 -3.55 2.37 15.65
CA SER A 169 -3.01 3.55 16.32
C SER A 169 -2.76 4.69 15.31
N PRO A 170 -3.72 5.61 15.13
CA PRO A 170 -3.52 6.78 14.28
C PRO A 170 -2.34 7.67 14.74
N THR A 171 -2.01 7.66 16.03
CA THR A 171 -0.85 8.39 16.58
C THR A 171 0.50 7.83 16.12
N SER A 172 0.54 6.58 15.64
CA SER A 172 1.77 5.96 15.12
C SER A 172 2.20 6.52 13.77
N ASN A 173 1.32 7.21 13.03
CA ASN A 173 1.61 7.70 11.68
C ASN A 173 2.81 8.66 11.64
N GLN A 174 2.83 9.68 12.50
CA GLN A 174 3.94 10.62 12.55
C GLN A 174 5.25 9.91 12.90
N MET A 175 5.22 9.02 13.90
CA MET A 175 6.38 8.23 14.31
C MET A 175 6.90 7.35 13.16
N MET A 176 5.98 6.75 12.40
CA MET A 176 6.30 5.91 11.25
C MET A 176 6.96 6.74 10.13
N ASN A 177 6.45 7.94 9.84
CA ASN A 177 7.06 8.85 8.87
C ASN A 177 8.49 9.23 9.27
N GLU A 178 8.73 9.53 10.55
CA GLU A 178 10.07 9.83 11.07
C GLU A 178 11.02 8.63 10.93
N VAL A 179 10.56 7.42 11.27
CA VAL A 179 11.36 6.20 11.15
C VAL A 179 11.66 5.86 9.69
N TRP A 180 10.68 5.95 8.80
CA TRP A 180 10.89 5.76 7.37
C TRP A 180 11.89 6.77 6.79
N LEU A 181 11.75 8.05 7.11
CA LEU A 181 12.64 9.10 6.64
C LEU A 181 14.09 8.92 7.15
N LYS A 182 14.24 8.64 8.46
CA LYS A 182 15.54 8.37 9.09
C LYS A 182 16.25 7.19 8.43
N ASN A 183 15.48 6.16 8.07
CA ASN A 183 15.97 4.96 7.40
C ASN A 183 15.91 5.05 5.87
N LYS A 184 15.81 6.26 5.31
CA LYS A 184 15.88 6.56 3.87
C LYS A 184 14.89 5.75 3.03
N GLN A 185 13.73 5.41 3.58
CA GLN A 185 12.66 4.79 2.81
C GLN A 185 12.13 5.82 1.82
N THR A 186 12.22 5.54 0.53
CA THR A 186 11.68 6.45 -0.48
C THR A 186 10.16 6.35 -0.53
N PRO A 187 9.44 7.34 -1.06
CA PRO A 187 8.00 7.26 -1.26
C PRO A 187 7.57 5.99 -2.01
N GLU A 188 8.33 5.52 -2.99
CA GLU A 188 8.05 4.27 -3.71
C GLU A 188 8.15 3.05 -2.81
N GLU A 189 9.12 3.01 -1.90
CA GLU A 189 9.24 1.88 -0.97
C GLU A 189 8.14 1.93 0.10
N VAL A 190 7.79 3.11 0.60
CA VAL A 190 6.65 3.26 1.53
C VAL A 190 5.33 2.86 0.87
N PHE A 191 5.14 3.18 -0.42
CA PHE A 191 3.97 2.72 -1.17
C PHE A 191 3.82 1.18 -1.15
N LYS A 192 4.94 0.46 -1.25
CA LYS A 192 4.97 -1.01 -1.18
C LYS A 192 4.73 -1.52 0.23
N ILE A 193 5.34 -0.91 1.25
CA ILE A 193 5.08 -1.24 2.67
C ILE A 193 3.58 -1.14 2.97
N LEU A 194 2.94 -0.10 2.43
CA LEU A 194 1.52 0.18 2.61
C LEU A 194 0.59 -0.64 1.71
N ASN A 195 1.14 -1.48 0.82
CA ASN A 195 0.40 -2.32 -0.12
C ASN A 195 -0.65 -1.57 -0.95
N LEU A 196 -0.33 -0.34 -1.37
CA LEU A 196 -1.29 0.54 -2.06
C LEU A 196 -1.56 0.15 -3.51
N ARG A 197 -0.76 -0.76 -4.09
CA ARG A 197 -0.97 -1.24 -5.47
C ARG A 197 -2.33 -1.89 -5.68
N ASP A 198 -2.77 -2.66 -4.68
CA ASP A 198 -4.01 -3.44 -4.74
C ASP A 198 -5.17 -2.75 -4.00
N GLY A 199 -4.93 -1.53 -3.50
CA GLY A 199 -5.90 -0.75 -2.74
C GLY A 199 -6.58 0.34 -3.58
N PRO A 200 -7.74 0.85 -3.12
CA PRO A 200 -8.38 2.00 -3.76
C PRO A 200 -7.51 3.26 -3.59
N LEU A 201 -7.38 4.06 -4.65
CA LEU A 201 -6.70 5.36 -4.61
C LEU A 201 -7.73 6.47 -4.55
N ASP A 202 -8.35 6.65 -3.39
CA ASP A 202 -9.37 7.68 -3.15
C ASP A 202 -9.26 8.26 -1.74
N VAL A 203 -10.07 9.29 -1.46
CA VAL A 203 -10.06 10.03 -0.19
C VAL A 203 -10.56 9.22 1.00
N GLU A 204 -11.27 8.11 0.79
CA GLU A 204 -11.73 7.22 1.86
C GLU A 204 -10.60 6.30 2.33
N ASN A 205 -9.63 6.01 1.46
CA ASN A 205 -8.44 5.27 1.83
C ASN A 205 -7.44 6.15 2.62
N LYS A 206 -7.59 6.14 3.95
CA LYS A 206 -6.66 6.84 4.86
C LYS A 206 -5.19 6.47 4.63
N VAL A 207 -4.88 5.22 4.31
CA VAL A 207 -3.51 4.75 4.05
C VAL A 207 -2.94 5.41 2.79
N PHE A 208 -3.76 5.64 1.76
CA PHE A 208 -3.37 6.38 0.57
C PHE A 208 -3.11 7.86 0.90
N LEU A 209 -3.98 8.49 1.70
CA LEU A 209 -3.77 9.86 2.17
C LEU A 209 -2.47 9.99 2.98
N ASP A 210 -2.18 9.01 3.82
CA ASP A 210 -0.97 8.97 4.63
C ASP A 210 0.30 8.81 3.79
N TRP A 211 0.23 8.01 2.71
CA TRP A 211 1.32 7.95 1.73
C TRP A 211 1.54 9.28 1.02
N LEU A 212 0.48 9.99 0.60
CA LEU A 212 0.60 11.31 0.00
C LEU A 212 1.25 12.30 0.97
N ARG A 213 0.83 12.31 2.24
CA ARG A 213 1.47 13.10 3.31
C ARG A 213 2.93 12.75 3.50
N TYR A 214 3.28 11.46 3.44
CA TYR A 214 4.67 11.04 3.48
C TYR A 214 5.47 11.57 2.28
N THR A 215 4.88 11.65 1.08
CA THR A 215 5.57 12.24 -0.08
C THR A 215 5.85 13.74 0.11
N GLU A 216 4.89 14.48 0.71
CA GLU A 216 5.07 15.88 1.11
C GLU A 216 6.14 16.07 2.18
N PHE A 217 6.13 15.20 3.20
CA PHE A 217 7.11 15.23 4.27
C PHE A 217 8.52 14.91 3.74
N TYR A 218 8.63 13.86 2.91
CA TYR A 218 9.90 13.42 2.34
C TYR A 218 10.55 14.50 1.47
N ARG A 219 9.78 15.18 0.61
CA ARG A 219 10.30 16.26 -0.25
C ARG A 219 10.65 17.53 0.53
N ALA A 220 9.93 17.83 1.61
CA ALA A 220 10.29 18.95 2.49
C ALA A 220 11.66 18.71 3.15
N GLU A 221 11.94 17.48 3.59
CA GLU A 221 13.15 17.13 4.34
C GLU A 221 14.35 16.77 3.45
N LYS A 222 14.13 16.18 2.27
CA LYS A 222 15.20 15.77 1.33
C LYS A 222 15.44 16.77 0.20
N GLY A 223 14.60 17.79 0.08
CA GLY A 223 14.66 18.80 -0.97
C GLY A 223 13.64 18.57 -2.08
N ILE A 224 13.19 19.65 -2.71
CA ILE A 224 12.02 19.69 -3.60
C ILE A 224 12.13 18.71 -4.79
N ASN A 225 13.35 18.36 -5.22
CA ASN A 225 13.60 17.48 -6.37
C ASN A 225 13.74 15.99 -5.99
N SER A 226 13.62 15.60 -4.72
CA SER A 226 13.83 14.21 -4.28
C SER A 226 12.68 13.26 -4.66
N PHE A 227 11.46 13.78 -4.70
CA PHE A 227 10.24 13.11 -5.18
C PHE A 227 9.17 14.18 -5.44
N SER A 228 9.26 14.82 -6.60
CA SER A 228 8.39 15.93 -7.02
C SER A 228 6.94 15.51 -7.22
N GLU A 229 6.02 16.47 -7.25
CA GLU A 229 4.60 16.24 -7.53
C GLU A 229 4.38 15.51 -8.88
N LEU A 230 5.22 15.82 -9.88
CA LEU A 230 5.19 15.14 -11.17
C LEU A 230 5.64 13.67 -11.06
N GLN A 231 6.66 13.40 -10.24
CA GLN A 231 7.10 12.03 -9.96
C GLN A 231 6.05 11.25 -9.19
N THR A 232 5.37 11.87 -8.20
CA THR A 232 4.23 11.27 -7.50
C THR A 232 3.13 10.87 -8.48
N MET A 233 2.73 11.78 -9.37
CA MET A 233 1.72 11.49 -10.39
C MET A 233 2.15 10.33 -11.30
N HIS A 234 3.33 10.41 -11.92
CA HIS A 234 3.80 9.37 -12.83
C HIS A 234 3.89 8.01 -12.14
N TYR A 235 4.39 7.97 -10.91
CA TYR A 235 4.48 6.74 -10.15
C TYR A 235 3.10 6.11 -9.92
N LEU A 236 2.07 6.90 -9.58
CA LEU A 236 0.70 6.39 -9.46
C LEU A 236 0.19 5.82 -10.78
N LEU A 237 0.31 6.59 -11.89
CA LEU A 237 -0.13 6.16 -13.22
C LEU A 237 0.50 4.84 -13.66
N GLU A 238 1.79 4.64 -13.36
CA GLU A 238 2.55 3.46 -13.76
C GLU A 238 2.29 2.24 -12.86
N THR A 239 2.09 2.45 -11.56
CA THR A 239 2.01 1.34 -10.59
C THR A 239 0.61 0.79 -10.40
N VAL A 240 -0.42 1.64 -10.52
CA VAL A 240 -1.82 1.25 -10.39
C VAL A 240 -2.53 1.46 -11.73
N PRO A 241 -2.66 0.40 -12.55
CA PRO A 241 -3.25 0.53 -13.88
C PRO A 241 -4.76 0.80 -13.76
N MET A 242 -5.15 2.04 -13.98
CA MET A 242 -6.53 2.44 -14.24
C MET A 242 -6.55 3.45 -15.38
N ILE A 243 -7.74 3.76 -15.91
CA ILE A 243 -7.89 4.73 -16.98
C ILE A 243 -7.33 6.09 -16.52
N GLU A 244 -6.37 6.66 -17.25
CA GLU A 244 -5.64 7.88 -16.85
C GLU A 244 -6.58 9.03 -16.48
N ALA A 245 -7.70 9.20 -17.20
CA ALA A 245 -8.70 10.21 -16.89
C ALA A 245 -9.33 10.07 -15.49
N LYS A 246 -9.43 8.84 -14.94
CA LYS A 246 -9.98 8.60 -13.59
C LYS A 246 -9.07 9.13 -12.48
N TYR A 247 -7.76 9.21 -12.72
CA TYR A 247 -6.87 9.95 -11.82
C TYR A 247 -7.21 11.43 -11.74
N GLY A 248 -7.77 12.01 -12.81
CA GLY A 248 -8.25 13.39 -12.80
C GLY A 248 -9.29 13.63 -11.71
N ALA A 249 -10.22 12.68 -11.51
CA ALA A 249 -11.23 12.72 -10.46
C ALA A 249 -10.64 12.47 -9.07
N VAL A 250 -9.68 11.56 -8.93
CA VAL A 250 -8.94 11.36 -7.68
C VAL A 250 -8.21 12.64 -7.28
N PHE A 251 -7.50 13.28 -8.20
CA PHE A 251 -6.82 14.54 -7.92
C PHE A 251 -7.80 15.68 -7.69
N GLN A 252 -8.98 15.64 -8.30
CA GLN A 252 -10.03 16.63 -8.03
C GLN A 252 -10.53 16.55 -6.59
N THR A 253 -10.81 15.35 -6.07
CA THR A 253 -11.26 15.19 -4.67
C THR A 253 -10.18 15.55 -3.67
N LEU A 254 -8.92 15.23 -3.96
CA LEU A 254 -7.79 15.58 -3.08
C LEU A 254 -7.60 17.10 -2.89
N LYS A 255 -8.14 17.94 -3.77
CA LYS A 255 -8.08 19.41 -3.61
C LYS A 255 -8.90 19.93 -2.43
N GLU A 256 -9.88 19.17 -1.98
CA GLU A 256 -10.73 19.51 -0.83
C GLU A 256 -9.99 19.29 0.50
N ILE A 257 -8.84 18.62 0.47
CA ILE A 257 -7.97 18.41 1.64
C ILE A 257 -6.93 19.54 1.66
N PRO A 258 -7.01 20.51 2.60
CA PRO A 258 -6.19 21.71 2.56
C PRO A 258 -4.69 21.45 2.46
N GLU A 259 -4.19 20.45 3.19
CA GLU A 259 -2.78 20.09 3.21
C GLU A 259 -2.30 19.37 1.93
N LEU A 260 -3.21 18.76 1.16
CA LEU A 260 -2.88 18.07 -0.10
C LEU A 260 -3.25 18.89 -1.34
N LYS A 261 -3.93 20.02 -1.17
CA LYS A 261 -4.46 20.82 -2.28
C LYS A 261 -3.43 21.18 -3.33
N LYS A 262 -2.27 21.70 -2.91
CA LYS A 262 -1.19 22.10 -3.83
C LYS A 262 -0.63 20.91 -4.61
N LEU A 263 -0.41 19.78 -3.93
CA LEU A 263 0.02 18.53 -4.56
C LEU A 263 -1.00 18.09 -5.61
N ALA A 264 -2.29 18.04 -5.24
CA ALA A 264 -3.39 17.64 -6.10
C ALA A 264 -3.56 18.55 -7.33
N GLU A 265 -3.46 19.87 -7.16
CA GLU A 265 -3.50 20.85 -8.27
C GLU A 265 -2.33 20.64 -9.24
N SER A 266 -1.12 20.40 -8.73
CA SER A 266 0.07 20.16 -9.54
C SER A 266 -0.04 18.86 -10.35
N MET A 267 -0.46 17.77 -9.70
CA MET A 267 -0.68 16.48 -10.37
C MET A 267 -1.80 16.58 -11.42
N GLN A 268 -2.94 17.19 -11.11
CA GLN A 268 -4.03 17.32 -12.07
C GLN A 268 -3.64 18.20 -13.27
N THR A 269 -2.92 19.30 -13.04
CA THR A 269 -2.44 20.16 -14.14
C THR A 269 -1.49 19.39 -15.07
N SER A 270 -0.58 18.61 -14.50
CA SER A 270 0.36 17.79 -15.26
C SER A 270 -0.34 16.68 -16.05
N LEU A 271 -1.34 16.03 -15.43
CA LEU A 271 -2.20 15.03 -16.09
C LEU A 271 -2.93 15.63 -17.30
N PHE A 272 -3.50 16.83 -17.14
CA PHE A 272 -4.23 17.51 -18.20
C PHE A 272 -3.31 17.94 -19.35
N GLN A 273 -2.12 18.46 -19.03
CA GLN A 273 -1.10 18.79 -20.02
C GLN A 273 -0.67 17.54 -20.80
N ARG A 274 -0.43 16.42 -20.12
CA ARG A 274 -0.09 15.14 -20.75
C ARG A 274 -1.23 14.65 -21.65
N SER A 275 -2.46 14.60 -21.14
CA SER A 275 -3.65 14.19 -21.89
C SER A 275 -3.84 15.01 -23.16
N THR A 276 -3.62 16.32 -23.06
CA THR A 276 -3.77 17.27 -24.16
C THR A 276 -2.62 17.17 -25.17
N HIS A 277 -1.38 17.34 -24.71
CA HIS A 277 -0.24 17.56 -25.60
C HIS A 277 0.44 16.26 -26.05
N VAL A 278 0.44 15.23 -25.21
CA VAL A 278 1.07 13.94 -25.50
C VAL A 278 0.05 12.97 -26.08
N LEU A 279 -1.07 12.78 -25.39
CA LEU A 279 -2.10 11.81 -25.81
C LEU A 279 -3.07 12.36 -26.86
N LYS A 280 -3.02 13.67 -27.16
CA LYS A 280 -3.90 14.34 -28.14
C LYS A 280 -5.39 14.08 -27.86
N THR A 281 -5.74 14.11 -26.57
CA THR A 281 -7.09 13.82 -26.09
C THR A 281 -7.89 15.12 -26.02
N ASP A 282 -8.95 15.24 -26.82
CA ASP A 282 -9.90 16.36 -26.72
C ASP A 282 -10.87 16.18 -25.53
N PRO A 283 -11.60 17.23 -25.11
CA PRO A 283 -12.55 17.14 -23.99
C PRO A 283 -13.60 16.03 -24.10
N LYS A 284 -14.10 15.69 -25.31
CA LYS A 284 -15.06 14.58 -25.47
C LYS A 284 -14.40 13.24 -25.22
N LYS A 285 -13.22 12.99 -25.82
CA LYS A 285 -12.46 11.76 -25.59
C LYS A 285 -12.07 11.62 -24.11
N PHE A 286 -11.63 12.70 -23.48
CA PHE A 286 -11.29 12.70 -22.07
C PHE A 286 -12.52 12.35 -21.21
N GLY A 287 -13.66 12.98 -21.49
CA GLY A 287 -14.93 12.67 -20.82
C GLY A 287 -15.38 11.22 -21.02
N ASN A 288 -15.19 10.63 -22.21
CA ASN A 288 -15.52 9.23 -22.46
C ASN A 288 -14.64 8.28 -21.64
N LEU A 289 -13.34 8.59 -21.53
CA LEU A 289 -12.42 7.83 -20.67
C LEU A 289 -12.82 7.94 -19.20
N LEU A 290 -13.23 9.13 -18.76
CA LEU A 290 -13.67 9.39 -17.38
C LEU A 290 -14.99 8.67 -17.06
N ALA A 291 -15.97 8.72 -17.95
CA ALA A 291 -17.30 8.11 -17.79
C ALA A 291 -17.33 6.59 -18.04
N SER A 292 -16.24 6.01 -18.56
CA SER A 292 -16.20 4.63 -19.04
C SER A 292 -16.79 3.63 -18.03
N PRO A 293 -17.74 2.77 -18.47
CA PRO A 293 -18.07 2.43 -19.86
C PRO A 293 -19.17 3.30 -20.52
N ARG A 294 -19.63 4.39 -19.87
CA ARG A 294 -20.64 5.30 -20.45
C ARG A 294 -19.98 6.37 -21.33
N GLU A 295 -20.81 7.12 -22.06
CA GLU A 295 -20.35 8.30 -22.78
C GLU A 295 -20.27 9.53 -21.86
N TRP A 296 -19.44 10.49 -22.25
CA TRP A 296 -19.16 11.72 -21.50
C TRP A 296 -20.41 12.54 -21.16
N GLN A 297 -21.47 12.47 -21.97
CA GLN A 297 -22.74 13.17 -21.72
C GLN A 297 -23.36 12.74 -20.38
N SER A 298 -23.15 11.49 -19.95
CA SER A 298 -23.64 11.03 -18.65
C SER A 298 -23.01 11.75 -17.46
N ILE A 299 -21.84 12.38 -17.63
CA ILE A 299 -21.23 13.23 -16.61
C ILE A 299 -22.00 14.54 -16.45
N LEU A 300 -22.65 15.04 -17.51
CA LEU A 300 -23.37 16.31 -17.50
C LEU A 300 -24.65 16.25 -16.65
N ASP A 301 -25.19 15.04 -16.47
CA ASP A 301 -26.35 14.79 -15.61
C ASP A 301 -25.99 14.71 -14.12
N LEU A 302 -24.69 14.64 -13.79
CA LEU A 302 -24.22 14.57 -12.41
C LEU A 302 -24.32 15.93 -11.71
N PRO A 303 -24.48 15.95 -10.37
CA PRO A 303 -24.42 17.18 -9.62
C PRO A 303 -23.11 17.94 -9.87
N LYS A 304 -23.14 19.29 -9.83
CA LYS A 304 -21.92 20.11 -10.06
C LYS A 304 -20.80 19.90 -9.03
N HIS A 305 -21.12 19.31 -7.88
CA HIS A 305 -20.15 18.94 -6.85
C HIS A 305 -19.60 17.51 -7.05
N ASP A 306 -20.10 16.77 -8.04
CA ASP A 306 -19.59 15.45 -8.35
C ASP A 306 -18.15 15.56 -8.89
N PRO A 307 -17.21 14.73 -8.41
CA PRO A 307 -15.82 14.80 -8.84
C PRO A 307 -15.63 14.61 -10.35
N ASN A 308 -16.44 13.78 -11.02
CA ASN A 308 -16.33 13.57 -12.45
C ASN A 308 -16.81 14.80 -13.23
N PHE A 309 -17.88 15.46 -12.76
CA PHE A 309 -18.35 16.72 -13.33
C PHE A 309 -17.26 17.79 -13.23
N GLN A 310 -16.74 18.02 -12.02
CA GLN A 310 -15.70 19.01 -11.77
C GLN A 310 -14.42 18.74 -12.58
N THR A 311 -14.06 17.46 -12.74
CA THR A 311 -12.88 17.06 -13.52
C THR A 311 -13.08 17.34 -15.00
N LEU A 312 -14.23 16.99 -15.58
CA LEU A 312 -14.53 17.28 -16.98
C LEU A 312 -14.59 18.79 -17.24
N GLU A 313 -15.21 19.55 -16.35
CA GLU A 313 -15.24 21.02 -16.43
C GLU A 313 -13.81 21.59 -16.39
N ALA A 314 -13.01 21.20 -15.40
CA ALA A 314 -11.63 21.66 -15.25
C ALA A 314 -10.76 21.33 -16.47
N TYR A 315 -10.89 20.11 -17.02
CA TYR A 315 -10.18 19.70 -18.23
C TYR A 315 -10.59 20.54 -19.44
N THR A 316 -11.90 20.75 -19.62
CA THR A 316 -12.46 21.53 -20.73
C THR A 316 -12.00 22.98 -20.68
N LEU A 317 -11.98 23.59 -19.50
CA LEU A 317 -11.47 24.94 -19.29
C LEU A 317 -9.97 25.04 -19.59
N LYS A 318 -9.19 24.07 -19.13
CA LYS A 318 -7.75 24.01 -19.40
C LYS A 318 -7.47 23.88 -20.90
N TYR A 319 -8.17 22.97 -21.57
CA TYR A 319 -8.07 22.78 -23.03
C TYR A 319 -8.44 24.06 -23.79
N ALA A 320 -9.55 24.72 -23.42
CA ALA A 320 -9.99 25.96 -24.03
C ALA A 320 -8.94 27.08 -23.90
N LYS A 321 -8.29 27.18 -22.74
CA LYS A 321 -7.21 28.15 -22.51
C LYS A 321 -5.97 27.83 -23.35
N ASP A 322 -5.59 26.55 -23.43
CA ASP A 322 -4.34 26.12 -24.07
C ASP A 322 -4.39 26.25 -25.61
N PHE A 323 -5.54 26.02 -26.25
CA PHE A 323 -5.68 26.16 -27.71
C PHE A 323 -6.35 27.46 -28.16
N GLY A 324 -7.34 27.94 -27.40
CA GLY A 324 -8.17 29.08 -27.78
C GLY A 324 -7.86 30.40 -27.07
N GLY A 325 -6.93 30.39 -26.11
CA GLY A 325 -6.58 31.57 -25.32
C GLY A 325 -7.71 32.08 -24.42
N ASP A 326 -7.56 33.32 -23.92
CA ASP A 326 -8.47 33.90 -22.92
C ASP A 326 -9.90 34.09 -23.44
N ALA A 327 -10.06 34.49 -24.70
CA ALA A 327 -11.37 34.74 -25.28
C ALA A 327 -12.25 33.46 -25.31
N VAL A 328 -11.65 32.32 -25.66
CA VAL A 328 -12.36 31.04 -25.70
C VAL A 328 -12.59 30.52 -24.28
N LEU A 329 -11.61 30.64 -23.38
CA LEU A 329 -11.79 30.31 -21.97
C LEU A 329 -12.99 31.05 -21.35
N GLU A 330 -13.08 32.36 -21.53
CA GLU A 330 -14.18 33.18 -20.99
C GLU A 330 -15.53 32.88 -21.64
N LYS A 331 -15.54 32.42 -22.90
CA LYS A 331 -16.75 31.90 -23.55
C LYS A 331 -17.20 30.58 -22.91
N VAL A 332 -16.28 29.64 -22.72
CA VAL A 332 -16.56 28.31 -22.13
C VAL A 332 -17.04 28.43 -20.68
N LYS A 333 -16.39 29.27 -19.86
CA LYS A 333 -16.84 29.58 -18.49
C LYS A 333 -18.30 30.07 -18.46
N ARG A 334 -18.65 30.99 -19.35
CA ARG A 334 -20.03 31.53 -19.44
C ARG A 334 -21.05 30.45 -19.82
N LEU A 335 -20.68 29.48 -20.66
CA LEU A 335 -21.55 28.37 -21.05
C LEU A 335 -21.79 27.41 -19.86
N PHE A 336 -20.74 27.03 -19.13
CA PHE A 336 -20.89 26.25 -17.90
C PHE A 336 -21.74 26.96 -16.84
N ALA A 337 -21.53 28.27 -16.64
CA ALA A 337 -22.32 29.07 -15.69
C ALA A 337 -23.82 29.12 -16.05
N ARG A 338 -24.16 29.12 -17.34
CA ARG A 338 -25.54 29.10 -17.86
C ARG A 338 -26.14 27.70 -17.97
N ASN A 339 -25.40 26.67 -17.55
CA ASN A 339 -25.80 25.27 -17.67
C ASN A 339 -25.96 24.79 -19.13
N ASP A 340 -25.30 25.44 -20.08
CA ASP A 340 -25.24 25.04 -21.49
C ASP A 340 -24.00 24.15 -21.72
N LEU A 341 -24.03 22.97 -21.09
CA LEU A 341 -22.85 22.14 -20.84
C LEU A 341 -22.28 21.51 -22.12
N GLU A 342 -23.14 21.00 -23.01
CA GLU A 342 -22.67 20.43 -24.28
C GLU A 342 -22.07 21.51 -25.19
N ALA A 343 -22.68 22.70 -25.22
CA ALA A 343 -22.13 23.83 -25.97
C ALA A 343 -20.79 24.28 -25.39
N ALA A 344 -20.59 24.20 -24.07
CA ALA A 344 -19.31 24.51 -23.43
C ALA A 344 -18.19 23.59 -23.95
N VAL A 345 -18.43 22.27 -23.95
CA VAL A 345 -17.48 21.27 -24.46
C VAL A 345 -17.23 21.45 -25.96
N ALA A 346 -18.29 21.67 -26.75
CA ALA A 346 -18.15 21.92 -28.18
C ALA A 346 -17.40 23.23 -28.50
N ALA A 347 -17.60 24.29 -27.70
CA ALA A 347 -16.93 25.56 -27.87
C ALA A 347 -15.41 25.47 -27.59
N ALA A 348 -15.00 24.67 -26.59
CA ALA A 348 -13.59 24.42 -26.30
C ALA A 348 -12.88 23.73 -27.48
N MET A 349 -13.53 22.74 -28.10
CA MET A 349 -12.96 21.97 -29.22
C MET A 349 -12.88 22.74 -30.54
N LYS A 350 -13.74 23.74 -30.77
CA LYS A 350 -13.73 24.53 -32.01
C LYS A 350 -12.50 25.45 -32.14
N ALA A 351 -11.72 25.59 -31.08
CA ALA A 351 -10.57 26.48 -31.02
C ALA A 351 -9.21 25.78 -31.26
N SER A 352 -9.20 24.45 -31.37
CA SER A 352 -8.00 23.62 -31.52
C SER A 352 -7.72 23.15 -32.94
#